data_AF-A0A8H6ULA9-F1
#
_entry.id   AF-A0A8H6ULA9-F1
#
_cell.length_a   1.000
_cell.length_b   1.000
_cell.length_c   1.000
_cell.angle_alpha   90.00
_cell.angle_beta   90.00
_cell.angle_gamma   90.00
#
_symmetry.space_group_name_H-M   'P 1'
#
loop_
_entity.id
_entity.type
_entity.pdbx_description
1 polymer ?
#
loop_
_entity_poly.entity_id
_entity_poly.type
_entity_poly.pdbx_seq_one_letter_code
_entity_poly.pdbx_strand_id
1 'polypeptide(L)'
;MTAASTTKSNAIFSVPSGAESTCTSFIGRACVANSVIDGSGTLTGVKNTAALTQLAAAGANRILAARAVSGVAASVKANAGIGKL
;
A
#
# COMPACT_ATOMS: atom_id res chain seq x y z
N MET A 1 -3.04 -2.00 15.23
CA MET A 1 -1.81 -1.18 15.25
C MET A 1 -0.91 -1.63 16.39
N THR A 2 0.40 -1.78 16.14
CA THR A 2 1.38 -2.07 17.20
C THR A 2 2.03 -0.77 17.69
N ALA A 3 2.75 -0.82 18.82
CA ALA A 3 3.50 0.33 19.34
C ALA A 3 4.47 0.91 18.28
N ALA A 4 5.12 0.04 17.50
CA ALA A 4 5.99 0.45 16.39
C ALA A 4 5.23 1.22 15.30
N SER A 5 4.02 0.76 14.91
CA SER A 5 3.19 1.47 13.93
C SER A 5 2.78 2.86 14.42
N THR A 6 2.59 3.06 15.72
CA THR A 6 2.26 4.36 16.31
C THR A 6 3.45 5.32 16.25
N THR A 7 4.64 4.88 16.69
CA THR A 7 5.87 5.70 16.69
C THR A 7 6.35 6.07 15.28
N LYS A 8 6.04 5.24 14.27
CA LYS A 8 6.42 5.45 12.86
C LYS A 8 5.24 5.80 11.95
N SER A 9 4.12 6.23 12.53
CA SER A 9 2.92 6.59 11.77
C SER A 9 3.18 7.68 10.71
N ASN A 10 4.23 8.49 10.89
CA ASN A 10 4.67 9.48 9.92
C ASN A 10 5.27 8.92 8.62
N ALA A 11 5.67 7.65 8.63
CA ALA A 11 6.25 6.95 7.49
C ALA A 11 5.28 5.97 6.82
N ILE A 12 3.99 6.01 7.18
CA ILE A 12 3.00 5.04 6.72
C ILE A 12 1.85 5.77 6.02
N PHE A 13 1.48 5.25 4.85
CA PHE A 13 0.23 5.57 4.16
C PHE A 13 -0.45 4.25 3.78
N SER A 14 -1.46 3.83 4.53
CA SER A 14 -2.06 2.48 4.39
C SER A 14 -3.22 2.39 3.40
N VAL A 15 -3.53 3.48 2.71
CA VAL A 15 -4.63 3.61 1.75
C VAL A 15 -5.95 3.05 2.33
N PRO A 16 -6.50 3.70 3.38
CA PRO A 16 -7.86 3.37 3.80
C PRO A 16 -8.83 3.61 2.64
N SER A 17 -9.89 2.79 2.56
CA SER A 17 -10.94 2.95 1.55
C SER A 17 -11.44 4.41 1.51
N GLY A 18 -11.47 4.99 0.32
CA GLY A 18 -11.81 6.40 0.08
C GLY A 18 -10.62 7.37 0.07
N ALA A 19 -9.39 6.93 0.37
CA ALA A 19 -8.18 7.77 0.33
C ALA A 19 -7.33 7.55 -0.94
N GLU A 20 -7.78 6.71 -1.87
CA GLU A 20 -7.05 6.26 -3.07
C GLU A 20 -6.58 7.44 -3.93
N SER A 21 -7.44 8.44 -4.12
CA SER A 21 -7.17 9.61 -4.95
C SER A 21 -6.05 10.50 -4.42
N THR A 22 -5.72 10.42 -3.12
CA THR A 22 -4.64 11.18 -2.50
C THR A 22 -3.31 10.95 -3.22
N CYS A 23 -3.06 9.72 -3.68
CA CYS A 23 -1.80 9.35 -4.31
C CYS A 23 -1.56 10.01 -5.67
N THR A 24 -2.61 10.47 -6.36
CA THR A 24 -2.50 11.07 -7.70
C THR A 24 -1.56 12.26 -7.69
N SER A 25 -1.63 13.12 -6.66
CA SER A 25 -0.79 14.32 -6.54
C SER A 25 0.68 14.03 -6.23
N PHE A 26 1.02 12.81 -5.80
CA PHE A 26 2.38 12.45 -5.40
C PHE A 26 3.05 11.50 -6.40
N ILE A 27 2.31 10.52 -6.91
CA ILE A 27 2.84 9.43 -7.73
C ILE A 27 2.15 9.31 -9.09
N GLY A 28 1.30 10.28 -9.46
CA GLY A 28 0.67 10.39 -10.77
C GLY A 28 -0.48 9.42 -11.03
N ARG A 29 -0.93 8.67 -10.02
CA ARG A 29 -2.07 7.74 -10.11
C ARG A 29 -2.71 7.50 -8.75
N ALA A 30 -3.95 7.04 -8.76
CA ALA A 30 -4.62 6.58 -7.56
C ALA A 30 -3.91 5.37 -6.94
N CYS A 31 -3.88 5.29 -5.62
CA CYS A 31 -3.47 4.09 -4.91
C CYS A 31 -4.57 3.02 -4.97
N VAL A 32 -4.24 1.81 -4.55
CA VAL A 32 -5.20 0.71 -4.39
C VAL A 32 -5.36 0.43 -2.90
N ALA A 33 -6.60 0.44 -2.41
CA ALA A 33 -6.88 0.10 -1.02
C ALA A 33 -6.62 -1.37 -0.73
N ASN A 34 -6.14 -1.63 0.49
CA ASN A 34 -5.96 -2.99 0.99
C ASN A 34 -7.31 -3.64 1.33
N SER A 35 -7.37 -4.96 1.22
CA SER A 35 -8.46 -5.77 1.79
C SER A 35 -7.93 -6.45 3.06
N VAL A 36 -8.71 -6.37 4.13
CA VAL A 36 -8.42 -7.05 5.41
C VAL A 36 -9.32 -8.27 5.48
N ILE A 37 -8.72 -9.45 5.71
CA ILE A 37 -9.45 -10.71 5.85
C ILE A 37 -9.74 -11.02 7.33
N ASP A 38 -10.72 -11.87 7.57
CA ASP A 38 -11.10 -12.31 8.91
C ASP A 38 -9.91 -12.87 9.69
N GLY A 39 -9.84 -12.51 10.97
CA GLY A 39 -8.73 -12.86 11.86
C GLY A 39 -7.49 -11.96 11.74
N SER A 40 -7.47 -11.00 10.79
CA SER A 40 -6.40 -10.01 10.70
C SER A 40 -6.62 -8.82 11.64
N GLY A 41 -5.55 -8.29 12.22
CA GLY A 41 -5.58 -7.00 12.92
C GLY A 41 -5.74 -5.82 11.95
N THR A 42 -6.22 -4.69 12.44
CA THR A 42 -6.42 -3.47 11.63
C THR A 42 -5.27 -2.46 11.76
N LEU A 43 -5.03 -1.74 10.67
CA LEU A 43 -4.13 -0.60 10.59
C LEU A 43 -4.94 0.69 10.34
N THR A 44 -5.69 1.11 11.35
CA THR A 44 -6.72 2.14 11.20
C THR A 44 -6.13 3.53 10.98
N GLY A 45 -6.55 4.21 9.91
CA GLY A 45 -6.44 5.66 9.78
C GLY A 45 -5.06 6.26 9.51
N VAL A 46 -4.04 5.46 9.20
CA VAL A 46 -2.68 5.98 8.96
C VAL A 46 -2.51 6.44 7.51
N LYS A 47 -2.70 7.75 7.29
CA LYS A 47 -2.69 8.41 5.98
C LYS A 47 -1.62 9.51 5.89
N ASN A 48 -0.41 9.24 6.39
CA ASN A 48 0.62 10.27 6.40
C ASN A 48 1.21 10.47 4.99
N THR A 49 0.90 11.61 4.38
CA THR A 49 1.36 11.96 3.03
C THR A 49 2.86 12.25 2.96
N ALA A 50 3.55 12.46 4.09
CA ALA A 50 5.01 12.57 4.10
C ALA A 50 5.69 11.28 3.60
N ALA A 51 5.06 10.12 3.79
CA ALA A 51 5.51 8.86 3.21
C ALA A 51 5.41 8.89 1.66
N LEU A 52 4.35 9.50 1.12
CA LEU A 52 4.16 9.65 -0.33
C LEU A 52 5.15 10.66 -0.93
N THR A 53 5.48 11.74 -0.21
CA THR A 53 6.52 12.70 -0.63
C THR A 53 7.88 12.02 -0.76
N GLN A 54 8.26 11.20 0.22
CA GLN A 54 9.51 10.44 0.17
C GLN A 54 9.52 9.44 -0.98
N LEU A 55 8.39 8.76 -1.23
CA LEU A 55 8.25 7.83 -2.35
C LEU A 55 8.35 8.55 -3.71
N ALA A 56 7.73 9.72 -3.85
CA ALA A 56 7.80 10.54 -5.06
C ALA A 56 9.24 11.01 -5.35
N ALA A 57 10.00 11.36 -4.31
CA ALA A 57 11.40 11.77 -4.42
C ALA A 57 12.31 10.67 -4.98
N ALA A 58 11.95 9.38 -4.83
CA ALA A 58 12.69 8.27 -5.43
C ALA A 58 12.55 8.19 -6.97
N GLY A 59 11.54 8.88 -7.53
CA GLY A 59 11.21 8.93 -8.95
C GLY A 59 9.95 8.12 -9.26
N ALA A 60 8.89 8.82 -9.72
CA ALA A 60 7.58 8.20 -9.98
C ALA A 60 7.61 7.06 -11.02
N ASN A 61 8.55 7.12 -11.96
CA ASN A 61 8.79 6.08 -12.96
C ASN A 61 9.39 4.78 -12.41
N ARG A 62 9.93 4.81 -11.18
CA ARG A 62 10.45 3.62 -10.47
C ARG A 62 9.40 2.99 -9.56
N ILE A 63 8.23 3.61 -9.43
CA ILE A 63 7.13 3.09 -8.61
C ILE A 63 6.33 2.12 -9.46
N LEU A 64 6.23 0.86 -9.03
CA LEU A 64 5.45 -0.15 -9.74
C LEU A 64 3.95 0.16 -9.68
N ALA A 65 3.23 -0.17 -10.75
CA ALA A 65 1.77 -0.12 -10.78
C ALA A 65 1.18 -1.17 -9.83
N ALA A 66 0.26 -0.75 -8.96
CA ALA A 66 -0.46 -1.66 -8.08
C ALA A 66 -1.62 -2.34 -8.83
N ARG A 67 -1.81 -3.64 -8.60
CA ARG A 67 -2.98 -4.38 -9.07
C ARG A 67 -4.12 -4.29 -8.05
N ALA A 68 -5.36 -4.41 -8.51
CA ALA A 68 -6.53 -4.53 -7.63
C ALA A 68 -6.41 -5.75 -6.70
N VAL A 69 -6.83 -5.59 -5.44
CA VAL A 69 -6.63 -6.59 -4.38
C VAL A 69 -7.36 -7.91 -4.64
N SER A 70 -8.49 -7.90 -5.35
CA SER A 70 -9.35 -9.05 -5.59
C SER A 70 -8.67 -10.24 -6.28
N GLY A 71 -7.56 -10.03 -6.99
CA GLY A 71 -6.79 -11.10 -7.65
C GLY A 71 -5.42 -11.39 -7.03
N VAL A 72 -5.00 -10.62 -6.02
CA VAL A 72 -3.62 -10.70 -5.49
C VAL A 72 -3.37 -12.06 -4.84
N ALA A 73 -4.29 -12.54 -3.99
CA ALA A 73 -4.11 -13.80 -3.27
C ALA A 73 -3.92 -15.01 -4.23
N ALA A 74 -4.77 -15.12 -5.26
CA ALA A 74 -4.66 -16.19 -6.25
C ALA A 74 -3.36 -16.07 -7.07
N SER A 75 -3.04 -14.85 -7.52
CA SER A 75 -1.84 -14.59 -8.31
C SER A 75 -0.56 -14.91 -7.53
N VAL A 76 -0.48 -14.53 -6.25
CA VAL A 76 0.70 -14.80 -5.41
C VAL A 76 0.86 -16.30 -5.19
N LYS A 77 -0.20 -17.03 -4.84
CA LYS A 77 -0.13 -18.49 -4.66
C LYS A 77 0.33 -19.24 -5.91
N ALA A 78 -0.07 -18.77 -7.09
CA ALA A 78 0.32 -19.38 -8.34
C ALA A 78 1.78 -19.12 -8.73
N ASN A 79 2.30 -17.91 -8.46
CA ASN A 79 3.52 -17.40 -9.09
C ASN A 79 4.68 -17.09 -8.12
N ALA A 80 4.46 -17.04 -6.79
CA ALA A 80 5.52 -16.72 -5.84
C ALA A 80 6.23 -17.99 -5.33
N GLY A 81 7.57 -17.97 -5.32
CA GLY A 81 8.41 -19.02 -4.74
C GLY A 81 9.37 -19.68 -5.73
N ILE A 82 10.23 -20.58 -5.22
CA ILE A 82 11.19 -21.32 -6.03
C ILE A 82 10.45 -22.19 -7.05
N GLY A 83 10.90 -22.16 -8.32
CA GLY A 83 10.33 -22.97 -9.40
C GLY A 83 9.01 -22.47 -9.97
N LYS A 84 8.69 -21.18 -9.80
CA LYS A 84 7.49 -20.52 -10.34
C LYS A 84 7.76 -19.53 -11.49
N LEU A 85 9.00 -19.52 -11.99
CA LEU A 85 9.46 -18.74 -13.15
C LEU A 85 9.56 -19.63 -14.38
#